data_AF-A0AA38FW19-F1
#
_entry.id   AF-A0AA38FW19-F1
#
_cell.length_a   1.000
_cell.length_b   1.000
_cell.length_c   1.000
_cell.angle_alpha   90.00
_cell.angle_beta   90.00
_cell.angle_gamma   90.00
#
_symmetry.space_group_name_H-M   'P 1'
#
loop_
_entity.id
_entity.type
_entity.pdbx_description
1 polymer ?
#
loop_
_entity_poly.entity_id
_entity_poly.type
_entity_poly.pdbx_seq_one_letter_code
_entity_poly.pdbx_strand_id
1 'polypeptide(L)'
;DVGDKNRKSCLSAEQVIAHLQRGTNKSIVAVSGNVDDGHVDLPHSVSLTIHGKNILVEHICGFPPKKEVEERAIASAADIVVFGHSHVPGVWCHNNVLYVN
;
A
#
# COMPACT_ATOMS: atom_id res chain seq x y z
N ASP A 1 -12.66 3.24 -18.23
CA ASP A 1 -12.24 4.63 -18.03
C ASP A 1 -10.80 4.60 -17.56
N VAL A 2 -9.86 4.68 -18.50
CA VAL A 2 -8.42 4.59 -18.21
C VAL A 2 -7.90 6.01 -18.30
N GLY A 3 -7.66 6.64 -17.15
CA GLY A 3 -7.42 8.07 -17.01
C GLY A 3 -6.32 8.61 -17.93
N ASP A 4 -6.55 9.81 -18.43
CA ASP A 4 -5.61 10.62 -19.19
C ASP A 4 -4.27 10.74 -18.43
N LYS A 5 -3.19 10.27 -19.05
CA LYS A 5 -1.82 10.30 -18.48
C LYS A 5 -1.33 11.72 -18.18
N ASN A 6 -2.00 12.75 -18.70
CA ASN A 6 -1.66 14.16 -18.46
C ASN A 6 -2.51 14.80 -17.35
N ARG A 7 -3.53 14.12 -16.82
CA ARG A 7 -4.24 14.56 -15.62
C ARG A 7 -3.59 13.92 -14.40
N LYS A 8 -2.53 14.54 -13.89
CA LYS A 8 -2.19 14.34 -12.47
C LYS A 8 -3.40 14.79 -11.66
N SER A 9 -3.84 13.95 -10.72
CA SER A 9 -4.80 14.37 -9.71
C SER A 9 -4.33 15.69 -9.12
N CYS A 10 -5.20 16.70 -9.09
CA CYS A 10 -4.94 17.94 -8.38
C CYS A 10 -5.12 17.79 -6.86
N LEU A 11 -5.49 16.60 -6.39
CA LEU A 11 -5.68 16.32 -4.98
C LEU A 11 -4.37 15.89 -4.33
N SER A 12 -4.06 16.51 -3.19
CA SER A 12 -2.98 16.07 -2.31
C SER A 12 -3.30 14.72 -1.66
N ALA A 13 -2.27 14.03 -1.13
CA ALA A 13 -2.47 12.79 -0.39
C ALA A 13 -3.45 12.98 0.79
N GLU A 14 -3.33 14.11 1.51
CA GLU A 14 -4.25 14.49 2.59
C GLU A 14 -5.70 14.63 2.10
N GLN A 15 -5.92 15.28 0.95
CA GLN A 15 -7.27 15.46 0.39
C GLN A 15 -7.88 14.13 -0.04
N VAL A 16 -7.08 13.21 -0.60
CA VAL A 16 -7.52 11.87 -0.96
C VAL A 16 -7.92 11.08 0.29
N ILE A 17 -7.07 11.09 1.34
CA ILE A 17 -7.37 10.43 2.61
C ILE A 17 -8.67 10.97 3.21
N ALA A 18 -8.83 12.29 3.30
CA ALA A 18 -10.04 12.92 3.82
C ALA A 18 -11.28 12.62 2.97
N HIS A 19 -11.12 12.51 1.65
CA HIS A 19 -12.21 12.10 0.76
C HIS A 19 -12.63 10.65 1.02
N LEU A 20 -11.67 9.72 1.12
CA LEU A 20 -11.92 8.31 1.40
C LEU A 20 -12.57 8.10 2.77
N GLN A 21 -12.08 8.78 3.81
CA GLN A 21 -12.65 8.72 5.16
C GLN A 21 -14.11 9.18 5.15
N ARG A 22 -14.42 10.32 4.53
CA ARG A 22 -15.79 10.84 4.44
C ARG A 22 -16.71 9.93 3.63
N GLY A 23 -16.23 9.41 2.50
CA GLY A 23 -17.03 8.57 1.60
C GLY A 23 -17.31 7.17 2.16
N THR A 24 -16.41 6.62 2.96
CA THR A 24 -16.53 5.25 3.49
C THR A 24 -16.96 5.20 4.95
N ASN A 25 -16.84 6.30 5.69
CA ASN A 25 -16.97 6.34 7.14
C ASN A 25 -16.04 5.32 7.83
N LYS A 26 -14.83 5.14 7.29
CA LYS A 26 -13.78 4.25 7.83
C LYS A 26 -12.51 5.04 8.11
N SER A 27 -11.74 4.55 9.08
CA SER A 27 -10.35 4.96 9.25
C SER A 27 -9.54 4.50 8.04
N ILE A 28 -8.62 5.35 7.59
CA ILE A 28 -7.75 5.09 6.44
C ILE A 28 -6.33 4.96 6.95
N VAL A 29 -5.67 3.86 6.57
CA VAL A 29 -4.24 3.64 6.74
C VAL A 29 -3.60 3.87 5.38
N ALA A 30 -2.62 4.76 5.32
CA ALA A 30 -1.91 5.10 4.10
C ALA A 30 -0.39 5.03 4.34
N VAL A 31 0.34 4.73 3.29
CA VAL A 31 1.82 4.72 3.25
C VAL A 31 2.28 5.63 2.12
N SER A 32 3.48 6.16 2.24
CA SER A 32 4.06 7.03 1.21
C SER A 32 4.30 6.28 -0.10
N GLY A 33 3.73 6.80 -1.18
CA GLY A 33 4.02 6.44 -2.56
C GLY A 33 5.04 7.38 -3.21
N ASN A 34 5.62 6.94 -4.34
CA ASN A 34 6.67 7.69 -5.03
C ASN A 34 6.17 8.96 -5.77
N VAL A 35 4.86 9.14 -5.86
CA VAL A 35 4.22 10.29 -6.52
C VAL A 35 3.43 11.17 -5.55
N ASP A 36 3.45 10.83 -4.25
CA ASP A 36 2.82 11.68 -3.24
C ASP A 36 3.58 13.01 -3.14
N ASP A 37 2.85 14.08 -2.89
CA ASP A 37 3.35 15.46 -2.90
C ASP A 37 4.19 15.84 -1.67
N GLY A 38 4.29 14.94 -0.68
CA GLY A 38 5.04 15.15 0.56
C GLY A 38 4.42 16.21 1.48
N HIS A 39 3.19 16.66 1.21
CA HIS A 39 2.49 17.62 2.07
C HIS A 39 1.95 16.99 3.35
N VAL A 40 1.85 15.66 3.40
CA VAL A 40 1.48 14.91 4.59
C VAL A 40 2.58 13.91 4.92
N ASP A 41 2.93 13.82 6.20
CA ASP A 41 3.95 12.88 6.70
C ASP A 41 3.34 11.47 6.77
N LEU A 42 3.51 10.70 5.69
CA LEU A 42 3.10 9.31 5.62
C LEU A 42 4.29 8.38 5.91
N PRO A 43 4.09 7.33 6.72
CA PRO A 43 5.12 6.34 6.93
C PRO A 43 5.45 5.61 5.63
N HIS A 44 6.71 5.19 5.46
CA HIS A 44 7.11 4.37 4.31
C HIS A 44 6.44 2.98 4.30
N SER A 45 6.19 2.43 5.49
CA SER A 45 5.48 1.16 5.66
C SER A 45 4.69 1.16 6.97
N VAL A 46 3.64 0.35 7.02
CA VAL A 46 2.82 0.15 8.23
C VAL A 46 2.58 -1.34 8.43
N SER A 47 2.69 -1.79 9.68
CA SER A 47 2.21 -3.11 10.10
C SER A 47 0.96 -2.95 10.96
N LEU A 48 -0.07 -3.74 10.68
CA LEU A 48 -1.31 -3.77 11.44
C LEU A 48 -1.84 -5.20 11.59
N THR A 49 -2.64 -5.44 12.61
CA THR A 49 -3.29 -6.74 12.83
C THR A 49 -4.79 -6.62 12.62
N ILE A 50 -5.34 -7.43 11.72
CA ILE A 50 -6.78 -7.52 11.46
C ILE A 50 -7.21 -8.98 11.64
N HIS A 51 -8.18 -9.24 12.52
CA HIS A 51 -8.67 -10.60 12.82
C HIS A 51 -7.54 -11.61 13.12
N GLY A 52 -6.49 -11.17 13.84
CA GLY A 52 -5.35 -12.02 14.20
C GLY A 52 -4.37 -12.27 13.05
N LYS A 53 -4.52 -11.61 11.90
CA LYS A 53 -3.59 -11.64 10.78
C LYS A 53 -2.72 -10.39 10.76
N ASN A 54 -1.42 -10.58 10.68
CA ASN A 54 -0.44 -9.51 10.57
C ASN A 54 -0.32 -9.09 9.11
N ILE A 55 -0.57 -7.82 8.84
CA ILE A 55 -0.59 -7.23 7.51
C ILE A 55 0.51 -6.16 7.44
N LEU A 56 1.43 -6.32 6.49
CA LEU A 56 2.42 -5.31 6.12
C LEU A 56 1.92 -4.55 4.89
N VAL A 57 1.98 -3.22 4.92
CA VAL A 57 1.60 -2.34 3.80
C VAL A 57 2.80 -1.49 3.38
N GLU A 58 3.13 -1.46 2.08
CA GLU A 58 4.23 -0.67 1.52
C GLU A 58 4.05 -0.40 0.01
N HIS A 59 4.36 0.80 -0.50
CA HIS A 59 4.10 1.13 -1.91
C HIS A 59 5.10 0.56 -2.92
N ILE A 60 6.42 0.67 -2.71
CA ILE A 60 7.45 0.52 -3.77
C ILE A 60 7.94 -0.93 -3.89
N CYS A 61 7.01 -1.87 -3.98
CA CYS A 61 7.34 -3.28 -4.21
C CYS A 61 7.20 -3.59 -5.71
N GLY A 62 8.23 -4.20 -6.32
CA GLY A 62 8.08 -4.75 -7.68
C GLY A 62 7.08 -5.91 -7.71
N PHE A 63 6.71 -6.37 -8.91
CA PHE A 63 6.00 -7.65 -9.07
C PHE A 63 6.82 -8.58 -9.99
N PRO A 64 7.38 -9.69 -9.48
CA PRO A 64 7.29 -10.21 -8.10
C PRO A 64 7.99 -9.31 -7.06
N PRO A 65 7.64 -9.44 -5.76
CA PRO A 65 8.26 -8.66 -4.68
C PRO A 65 9.79 -8.77 -4.71
N LYS A 66 10.47 -7.66 -4.38
CA LYS A 66 11.92 -7.68 -4.20
C LYS A 66 12.26 -8.43 -2.91
N LYS A 67 13.43 -9.05 -2.87
CA LYS A 67 13.96 -9.76 -1.69
C LYS A 67 13.85 -8.95 -0.38
N GLU A 68 14.07 -7.64 -0.45
CA GLU A 68 13.99 -6.73 0.69
C GLU A 68 12.59 -6.69 1.33
N VAL A 69 11.54 -6.85 0.52
CA VAL A 69 10.14 -6.90 0.97
C VAL A 69 9.86 -8.22 1.67
N GLU A 70 10.39 -9.32 1.13
CA GLU A 70 10.29 -10.63 1.75
C GLU A 70 11.00 -10.66 3.11
N GLU A 71 12.18 -10.05 3.22
CA GLU A 71 12.92 -9.91 4.48
C GLU A 71 12.11 -9.11 5.52
N ARG A 72 11.46 -8.01 5.11
CA ARG A 72 10.56 -7.24 5.99
C ARG A 72 9.30 -8.01 6.37
N ALA A 73 8.71 -8.77 5.46
CA ALA A 73 7.55 -9.61 5.74
C ALA A 73 7.89 -10.68 6.80
N ILE A 74 9.06 -11.31 6.68
CA ILE A 74 9.57 -12.27 7.67
C ILE A 74 9.82 -11.56 9.01
N ALA A 75 10.52 -10.43 9.02
CA ALA A 75 10.86 -9.70 10.25
C ALA A 75 9.63 -9.19 11.01
N SER A 76 8.55 -8.86 10.29
CA SER A 76 7.26 -8.43 10.85
C SER A 76 6.31 -9.59 11.16
N ALA A 77 6.71 -10.83 10.89
CA ALA A 77 5.85 -12.01 10.96
C ALA A 77 4.51 -11.78 10.23
N ALA A 78 4.58 -11.19 9.04
CA ALA A 78 3.42 -10.87 8.23
C ALA A 78 2.77 -12.15 7.67
N ASP A 79 1.45 -12.27 7.82
CA ASP A 79 0.64 -13.23 7.09
C ASP A 79 0.32 -12.72 5.68
N ILE A 80 0.21 -11.39 5.54
CA ILE A 80 -0.22 -10.70 4.31
C ILE A 80 0.68 -9.50 4.06
N VAL A 81 1.09 -9.29 2.81
CA VAL A 81 1.78 -8.09 2.34
C VAL A 81 0.90 -7.43 1.27
N VAL A 82 0.52 -6.18 1.50
CA VAL A 82 -0.21 -5.34 0.54
C VAL A 82 0.74 -4.30 -0.03
N PHE A 83 0.83 -4.23 -1.36
CA PHE A 83 1.73 -3.30 -2.03
C PHE A 83 1.14 -2.67 -3.28
N GLY A 84 1.91 -1.77 -3.89
CA GLY A 84 1.50 -1.01 -5.07
C GLY A 84 2.61 -0.94 -6.11
N HIS A 85 2.66 0.19 -6.83
CA HIS A 85 3.66 0.54 -7.86
C HIS A 85 3.45 0.00 -9.28
N SER A 86 3.14 -1.28 -9.49
CA SER A 86 3.09 -1.82 -10.86
C SER A 86 1.81 -1.44 -11.65
N HIS A 87 0.76 -1.00 -10.95
CA HIS A 87 -0.58 -0.74 -11.49
C HIS A 87 -1.25 -1.98 -12.12
N VAL A 88 -0.73 -3.19 -11.84
CA VAL A 88 -1.28 -4.46 -12.32
C VAL A 88 -1.78 -5.28 -11.13
N PRO A 89 -3.09 -5.57 -11.03
CA PRO A 89 -3.62 -6.38 -9.95
C PRO A 89 -2.96 -7.76 -9.90
N GLY A 90 -2.55 -8.20 -8.72
CA GLY A 90 -1.83 -9.47 -8.57
C GLY A 90 -1.98 -10.08 -7.19
N VAL A 91 -2.10 -11.41 -7.16
CA VAL A 91 -2.11 -12.18 -5.92
C VAL A 91 -1.10 -13.33 -6.05
N TRP A 92 -0.24 -13.47 -5.05
CA TRP A 92 0.78 -14.51 -5.01
C TRP A 92 0.98 -15.02 -3.58
N CYS A 93 1.26 -16.31 -3.41
CA CYS A 93 1.56 -16.88 -2.10
C CYS A 93 2.97 -17.47 -2.14
N HIS A 94 3.81 -17.05 -1.20
CA HIS A 94 5.19 -17.51 -1.08
C HIS A 94 5.60 -17.62 0.38
N ASN A 95 6.22 -18.74 0.77
CA ASN A 95 6.62 -19.02 2.14
C ASN A 95 5.51 -18.79 3.18
N ASN A 96 4.28 -19.18 2.84
CA ASN A 96 3.05 -18.99 3.64
C ASN A 96 2.65 -17.53 3.88
N VAL A 97 3.20 -16.58 3.12
CA VAL A 97 2.80 -15.17 3.11
C VAL A 97 2.00 -14.87 1.86
N LEU A 98 0.86 -14.19 2.00
CA LEU A 98 0.02 -13.74 0.90
C LEU A 98 0.42 -12.34 0.44
N TYR A 99 0.84 -12.20 -0.81
CA TYR A 99 1.22 -10.95 -1.46
C TYR A 99 0.06 -10.46 -2.33
N VAL A 100 -0.36 -9.21 -2.13
CA VAL A 100 -1.49 -8.57 -2.83
C VAL A 100 -1.06 -7.21 -3.37
N ASN A 101 -1.29 -6.98 -4.66
CA ASN A 101 -1.06 -5.71 -5.37
C ASN A 101 -2.33 -5.24 -6.06
#